data_AF-A0A2V6UV18-F1
#
_entry.id   AF-A0A2V6UV18-F1
#
_cell.length_a   1.000
_cell.length_b   1.000
_cell.length_c   1.000
_cell.angle_alpha   90.00
_cell.angle_beta   90.00
_cell.angle_gamma   90.00
#
_symmetry.space_group_name_H-M   'P 1'
#
loop_
_entity.id
_entity.type
_entity.pdbx_description
1 polymer ?
#
loop_
_entity_poly.entity_id
_entity_poly.type
_entity_poly.pdbx_seq_one_letter_code
_entity_poly.pdbx_strand_id
1 'polypeptide(L)' 'MFTKLSLKNEVDDLLERFRTFHAGHGGTTLARLRENYDLLVLKVVSLLQDKDPPLARDISTSREALWSLLVDPAKFKTL' A
#
# COMPACT_ATOMS: atom_id res chain seq x y z
N MET A 1 15.90 8.37 -10.34
CA MET A 1 15.43 7.10 -10.95
C MET A 1 14.83 6.23 -9.86
N PHE A 2 13.58 5.80 -9.99
CA PHE A 2 13.01 4.80 -9.09
C PHE A 2 13.42 3.40 -9.54
N THR A 3 13.94 2.61 -8.61
CA THR A 3 14.32 1.22 -8.87
C THR A 3 13.22 0.28 -8.38
N LYS A 4 13.08 -0.88 -9.02
CA LYS A 4 12.14 -1.94 -8.57
C LYS A 4 12.39 -2.33 -7.10
N LEU A 5 13.64 -2.25 -6.65
CA LEU A 5 14.04 -2.57 -5.28
C LEU A 5 13.48 -1.56 -4.26
N SER A 6 13.53 -0.26 -4.57
CA SER A 6 12.97 0.77 -3.70
C SER A 6 11.47 0.56 -3.47
N LEU A 7 10.73 0.27 -4.55
CA LEU A 7 9.30 0.04 -4.46
C LEU A 7 8.95 -1.18 -3.59
N LYS A 8 9.72 -2.27 -3.74
CA LYS A 8 9.55 -3.47 -2.91
C LYS A 8 9.71 -3.12 -1.43
N ASN A 9 10.78 -2.42 -1.06
CA ASN A 9 11.04 -2.04 0.32
C ASN A 9 9.88 -1.21 0.90
N GLU A 10 9.36 -0.25 0.14
CA GLU A 10 8.25 0.60 0.61
C GLU A 10 6.94 -0.16 0.80
N VAL A 11 6.69 -1.19 -0.03
CA VAL A 11 5.56 -2.12 0.18
C VAL A 11 5.78 -2.93 1.46
N ASP A 12 6.96 -3.52 1.65
CA ASP A 12 7.30 -4.31 2.83
C ASP A 12 7.19 -3.46 4.12
N ASP A 13 7.70 -2.22 4.10
CA ASP A 13 7.58 -1.23 5.18
C ASP A 13 6.12 -0.89 5.51
N LEU A 14 5.28 -0.71 4.48
CA LEU A 14 3.86 -0.42 4.69
C LEU A 14 3.16 -1.60 5.37
N LEU A 15 3.43 -2.83 4.90
CA LEU A 15 2.85 -4.05 5.48
C LEU A 15 3.30 -4.25 6.94
N GLU A 16 4.56 -3.96 7.27
CA GLU A 16 5.04 -4.03 8.65
C GLU A 16 4.31 -3.04 9.58
N ARG A 17 4.03 -1.83 9.09
CA ARG A 17 3.25 -0.83 9.84
C ARG A 17 1.82 -1.28 10.09
N PHE A 18 1.16 -1.91 9.09
CA PHE A 18 -0.15 -2.51 9.27
C PHE A 18 -0.12 -3.65 10.29
N ARG A 19 0.88 -4.53 10.22
CA ARG A 19 1.04 -5.63 11.19
C ARG A 19 1.20 -5.11 12.62
N THR A 20 1.99 -4.07 12.79
CA THR A 20 2.22 -3.41 14.09
C THR A 20 0.94 -2.76 14.62
N PHE A 21 0.21 -2.03 13.77
CA PHE A 21 -1.09 -1.43 14.08
C PHE A 21 -2.13 -2.50 14.49
N HIS A 22 -2.26 -3.58 13.73
CA HIS A 22 -3.19 -4.68 14.02
C HIS A 22 -2.83 -5.46 15.28
N ALA A 23 -1.55 -5.51 15.64
CA ALA A 23 -1.11 -6.08 16.92
C ALA A 23 -1.48 -5.18 18.11
N GLY A 24 -1.98 -3.96 17.88
CA GLY A 24 -2.22 -2.96 18.94
C GLY A 24 -0.92 -2.37 19.50
N HIS A 25 0.19 -2.54 18.79
CA HIS A 25 1.49 -2.03 19.19
C HIS A 25 1.78 -0.73 18.42
N GLY A 26 2.20 0.33 19.12
CA GLY A 26 2.72 1.55 18.49
C GLY A 26 1.74 2.72 18.34
N GLY A 27 2.29 3.93 18.23
CA GLY A 27 1.55 5.20 18.12
C GLY A 27 1.10 5.55 16.70
N THR A 28 1.11 4.60 15.77
CA THR A 28 0.68 4.84 14.39
C THR A 28 -0.84 4.85 14.33
N THR A 29 -1.41 5.92 13.76
CA THR A 29 -2.86 6.05 13.57
C THR A 29 -3.28 5.45 12.23
N LEU A 30 -4.55 5.04 12.13
CA LEU A 30 -5.15 4.61 10.86
C LEU A 30 -5.02 5.70 9.78
N ALA A 31 -5.12 6.97 10.16
CA ALA A 31 -4.91 8.11 9.26
C ALA A 31 -3.49 8.15 8.69
N ARG A 32 -2.47 7.87 9.53
CA ARG A 32 -1.08 7.78 9.07
C ARG A 32 -0.87 6.59 8.13
N LEU A 33 -1.50 5.44 8.41
CA LEU A 33 -1.47 4.30 7.49
C LEU A 33 -2.10 4.64 6.14
N ARG A 34 -3.23 5.37 6.15
CA ARG A 34 -3.91 5.81 4.94
C ARG A 34 -3.03 6.71 4.08
N GLU A 35 -2.38 7.69 4.69
CA GLU A 35 -1.45 8.58 4.00
C GLU A 35 -0.29 7.80 3.35
N ASN A 36 0.36 6.89 4.09
CA ASN A 36 1.46 6.09 3.54
C ASN A 36 1.00 5.19 2.38
N TYR A 37 -0.20 4.60 2.51
CA TYR A 37 -0.81 3.81 1.46
C TYR A 37 -1.10 4.64 0.20
N ASP A 38 -1.74 5.80 0.34
CA ASP A 38 -2.10 6.66 -0.80
C ASP A 38 -0.85 7.16 -1.54
N LEU A 39 0.21 7.52 -0.80
CA LEU A 39 1.49 7.92 -1.39
C LEU A 39 2.15 6.78 -2.17
N LEU A 40 2.14 5.57 -1.61
CA LEU A 40 2.70 4.41 -2.27
C LEU A 40 1.93 4.05 -3.55
N VAL A 41 0.60 4.07 -3.50
CA VAL A 41 -0.24 3.82 -4.68
C VAL A 41 0.00 4.87 -5.76
N LEU A 42 0.03 6.16 -5.41
CA LEU A 42 0.33 7.23 -6.35
C LEU A 42 1.64 6.96 -7.08
N LYS A 43 2.68 6.62 -6.32
CA LYS A 43 3.99 6.30 -6.87
C LYS A 43 4.00 5.09 -7.78
N VAL A 44 3.32 4.00 -7.39
CA VAL A 44 3.16 2.81 -8.25
C VAL A 44 2.47 3.19 -9.56
N VAL A 45 1.36 3.92 -9.48
CA VAL A 45 0.60 4.38 -10.66
C VAL A 45 1.48 5.25 -11.55
N SER A 46 2.20 6.24 -11.01
CA SER A 46 3.10 7.09 -11.80
C SER A 46 4.22 6.29 -12.49
N LEU A 47 4.71 5.20 -11.89
CA LEU A 47 5.72 4.35 -12.54
C LEU A 47 5.14 3.49 -13.66
N LEU A 48 3.88 3.09 -13.54
CA LEU A 48 3.19 2.24 -14.50
C LEU A 48 2.54 3.05 -15.62
N GLN A 49 2.20 4.31 -15.40
CA GLN A 49 1.58 5.17 -16.42
C GLN A 49 2.35 5.19 -17.74
N ASP A 50 3.68 5.14 -17.71
CA ASP A 50 4.51 5.12 -18.93
C ASP A 50 4.80 3.71 -19.48
N LYS A 51 4.70 2.65 -18.67
CA LYS A 51 5.19 1.30 -19.00
C LYS A 51 4.09 0.26 -19.15
N ASP A 52 3.01 0.42 -18.40
CA ASP A 52 1.85 -0.45 -18.35
C ASP A 52 0.59 0.35 -17.93
N PRO A 53 0.06 1.19 -18.83
CA PRO A 53 -1.13 2.00 -18.55
C PRO A 53 -2.37 1.19 -18.12
N PRO A 54 -2.66 0.00 -18.70
CA PRO A 54 -3.74 -0.86 -18.22
C PRO A 54 -3.56 -1.25 -16.74
N LEU A 55 -2.38 -1.70 -16.34
CA LEU A 55 -2.12 -2.07 -14.94
C LEU A 55 -2.22 -0.85 -14.01
N ALA A 56 -1.75 0.32 -14.44
CA ALA A 56 -1.88 1.56 -13.68
C ALA A 56 -3.37 1.91 -13.41
N ARG A 57 -4.23 1.71 -14.42
CA ARG A 57 -5.68 1.93 -14.31
C ARG A 57 -6.33 0.92 -13.36
N ASP A 58 -5.98 -0.35 -13.47
CA ASP A 58 -6.54 -1.42 -12.63
C ASP A 58 -6.18 -1.22 -11.15
N ILE A 59 -4.93 -0.83 -10.87
CA ILE A 59 -4.48 -0.49 -9.51
C ILE A 59 -5.23 0.73 -8.98
N SER A 60 -5.37 1.78 -9.79
CA SER A 60 -6.10 2.99 -9.40
C SER A 60 -7.57 2.68 -9.06
N THR A 61 -8.21 1.83 -9.87
CA THR A 61 -9.60 1.42 -9.68
C THR A 61 -9.76 0.53 -8.44
N SER A 62 -8.76 -0.32 -8.17
CA SER A 62 -8.76 -1.25 -7.04
C SER A 62 -8.29 -0.62 -5.72
N ARG A 63 -7.90 0.66 -5.71
CA ARG A 63 -7.31 1.34 -4.55
C ARG A 63 -8.14 1.17 -3.27
N GLU A 64 -9.42 1.51 -3.32
CA GLU A 64 -10.25 1.41 -2.11
C GLU A 64 -10.47 -0.04 -1.67
N ALA A 65 -10.56 -0.99 -2.61
CA ALA A 65 -10.70 -2.41 -2.30
C ALA A 65 -9.43 -2.97 -1.61
N LEU A 66 -8.25 -2.60 -2.11
CA LEU A 66 -6.96 -2.95 -1.50
C LEU A 66 -6.83 -2.34 -0.10
N TRP A 67 -7.22 -1.06 0.05
CA TRP A 67 -7.27 -0.41 1.37
C TRP A 67 -8.17 -1.16 2.34
N SER A 68 -9.41 -1.50 1.94
CA SER A 68 -10.35 -2.27 2.76
C SER A 68 -9.81 -3.65 3.17
N LEU A 69 -8.92 -4.23 2.36
CA LEU A 69 -8.27 -5.49 2.69
C LEU A 69 -7.14 -5.30 3.71
N LEU A 70 -6.37 -4.21 3.59
CA LEU A 70 -5.25 -3.90 4.49
C LEU A 70 -5.71 -3.48 5.89
N VAL A 71 -6.81 -2.73 6.00
CA VAL A 71 -7.34 -2.25 7.29
C VAL A 71 -8.14 -3.28 8.06
N ASP A 72 -8.54 -4.37 7.42
CA ASP A 72 -9.27 -5.45 8.06
C ASP A 72 -8.26 -6.47 8.61
N PRO A 73 -8.13 -6.63 9.94
CA PRO A 73 -7.13 -7.52 10.52
C PRO A 73 -7.34 -8.99 10.16
N ALA A 74 -8.59 -9.41 9.89
CA ALA A 74 -8.88 -10.78 9.50
C ALA A 74 -8.46 -11.03 8.04
N LYS A 75 -8.75 -10.09 7.14
CA LYS A 75 -8.31 -10.18 5.73
C LYS A 75 -6.81 -9.99 5.60
N PHE A 76 -6.22 -9.05 6.34
CA PHE A 76 -4.78 -8.81 6.35
C PHE A 76 -3.97 -10.04 6.75
N LYS A 77 -4.47 -10.88 7.66
CA LYS A 77 -3.81 -12.15 8.06
C LYS A 77 -3.76 -13.20 6.95
N THR A 78 -4.52 -13.01 5.87
CA THR A 78 -4.55 -13.92 4.71
C THR A 78 -3.60 -13.52 3.59
N LEU A 79 -2.92 -12.37 3.73
CA LEU A 79 -1.84 -11.90 2.85
C LEU A 79 -0.50 -12.51 3.22
#